data_AF-A0A432UAW1-F1
#
_entry.id   AF-A0A432UAW1-F1
#
_cell.length_a   1.000
_cell.length_b   1.000
_cell.length_c   1.000
_cell.angle_alpha   90.00
_cell.angle_beta   90.00
_cell.angle_gamma   90.00
#
_symmetry.space_group_name_H-M   'P 1'
#
loop_
_entity.id
_entity.type
_entity.pdbx_description
1 polymer ?
#
loop_
_entity_poly.entity_id
_entity_poly.type
_entity_poly.pdbx_seq_one_letter_code
_entity_poly.pdbx_strand_id
1 'polypeptide(L)' 'MPRKILQFPVLLEQDEDGYYITSCPSFQGCHSYGRTIEEALKNIREAGRGKGYPRNPSHRL' A
#
# COMPACT_ATOMS: atom_id res chain seq x y z
N MET A 1 22.91 -11.17 -15.80
CA MET A 1 22.32 -11.53 -14.49
C MET A 1 20.82 -11.32 -14.61
N PRO A 2 19.97 -12.36 -14.50
CA PRO A 2 18.53 -12.19 -14.60
C PRO A 2 18.00 -11.39 -13.41
N ARG A 3 17.10 -10.42 -13.64
CA ARG A 3 16.42 -9.69 -12.56
C ARG A 3 15.44 -10.64 -11.87
N LYS A 4 15.58 -10.81 -10.56
CA LYS A 4 14.65 -11.62 -9.76
C LYS A 4 13.33 -10.85 -9.61
N ILE A 5 12.25 -11.40 -10.13
CA ILE A 5 10.90 -10.85 -9.96
C ILE A 5 10.34 -11.43 -8.66
N LEU A 6 9.97 -10.55 -7.73
CA LEU A 6 9.33 -10.93 -6.48
C LEU A 6 7.86 -10.57 -6.56
N GLN A 7 7.00 -11.54 -6.25
CA GLN A 7 5.57 -11.33 -6.11
C GLN A 7 5.22 -11.48 -4.63
N PHE A 8 4.42 -10.54 -4.13
CA PHE A 8 3.96 -10.53 -2.75
C PHE A 8 2.43 -10.44 -2.75
N PRO A 9 1.74 -11.17 -1.87
CA PRO A 9 0.31 -10.98 -1.69
C PRO A 9 0.06 -9.59 -1.13
N VAL A 10 -0.92 -8.88 -1.70
CA VAL A 10 -1.37 -7.57 -1.22
C VAL A 10 -2.85 -7.67 -0.93
N LEU A 11 -3.24 -7.27 0.27
CA LEU A 11 -4.64 -7.10 0.65
C LEU A 11 -5.08 -5.69 0.22
N LEU A 12 -6.22 -5.61 -0.46
CA LEU A 12 -6.84 -4.35 -0.89
C LEU A 12 -8.23 -4.28 -0.24
N GLU A 13 -8.44 -3.25 0.57
CA GLU A 13 -9.68 -2.98 1.27
C GLU A 13 -10.16 -1.59 0.92
N GLN A 14 -11.47 -1.40 0.76
CA GLN A 14 -12.04 -0.07 0.57
C GLN A 14 -12.71 0.37 1.87
N ASP A 15 -12.34 1.56 2.33
CA ASP A 15 -12.87 2.21 3.52
C ASP A 15 -14.22 2.89 3.22
N GLU A 16 -14.97 3.22 4.27
CA GLU A 16 -16.28 3.89 4.17
C GLU A 16 -16.17 5.29 3.55
N ASP A 17 -15.02 5.95 3.69
CA ASP A 17 -14.72 7.24 3.03
C ASP A 17 -14.34 7.09 1.54
N GLY A 18 -14.37 5.87 0.99
CA GLY A 18 -14.02 5.58 -0.40
C GLY A 18 -12.51 5.54 -0.67
N TYR A 19 -11.68 5.53 0.37
CA TYR A 19 -10.23 5.31 0.25
C TYR A 19 -9.91 3.82 0.12
N TYR A 20 -8.91 3.49 -0.68
CA TYR A 20 -8.36 2.16 -0.82
C TYR A 20 -7.15 2.01 0.11
N ILE A 21 -7.26 1.06 1.02
CA ILE A 21 -6.22 0.63 1.94
C ILE A 21 -5.54 -0.59 1.30
N THR A 22 -4.22 -0.55 1.21
CA THR A 22 -3.39 -1.66 0.75
C THR A 22 -2.43 -2.07 1.83
N SER A 23 -2.34 -3.38 2.06
CA SER A 23 -1.55 -3.95 3.15
C SER A 23 -0.81 -5.17 2.65
N CYS A 24 0.49 -5.26 2.91
CA CYS A 24 1.25 -6.46 2.56
C CYS A 24 1.53 -7.29 3.82
N PRO A 25 0.88 -8.44 4.04
CA PRO A 25 1.11 -9.26 5.23
C PRO A 25 2.56 -9.79 5.30
N SER A 26 3.27 -9.85 4.17
CA SER A 26 4.69 -10.21 4.12
C SER A 26 5.63 -9.13 4.67
N PHE A 27 5.17 -7.88 4.82
CA PHE A 27 5.94 -6.78 5.37
C PHE A 27 5.19 -6.15 6.56
N GLN A 28 5.63 -6.45 7.79
CA GLN A 28 5.02 -5.87 8.99
C GLN A 28 5.05 -4.33 8.94
N GLY A 29 3.88 -3.71 9.12
CA GLY A 29 3.72 -2.27 9.15
C GLY A 29 3.72 -1.57 7.79
N CYS A 30 3.72 -2.31 6.67
CA CYS A 30 3.61 -1.73 5.34
C CYS A 30 2.15 -1.59 4.92
N HIS A 31 1.56 -0.44 5.28
CA HIS A 31 0.23 -0.03 4.85
C HIS A 31 0.33 1.20 3.96
N SER A 32 -0.41 1.19 2.87
CA SER A 32 -0.50 2.30 1.93
C SER A 32 -1.95 2.63 1.62
N TYR A 33 -2.20 3.89 1.30
CA TYR A 33 -3.53 4.41 1.08
C TYR A 33 -3.59 5.11 -0.27
N GLY A 34 -4.74 5.10 -0.92
CA GLY A 34 -4.98 5.87 -2.13
C GLY A 34 -6.46 6.09 -2.37
N ARG A 35 -6.81 7.13 -3.12
CA ARG A 35 -8.22 7.38 -3.52
C ARG A 35 -8.70 6.44 -4.62
N THR A 36 -7.77 5.76 -5.28
CA THR A 36 -8.04 4.77 -6.31
C THR A 36 -7.16 3.54 -6.09
N ILE A 37 -7.59 2.40 -6.64
CA ILE A 37 -6.84 1.15 -6.63
C ILE A 37 -5.43 1.37 -7.20
N GLU A 38 -5.33 2.10 -8.30
CA GLU A 38 -4.08 2.36 -9.00
C GLU A 38 -3.10 3.20 -8.14
N GLU A 39 -3.61 4.21 -7.44
CA GLU A 39 -2.83 5.04 -6.52
C GLU A 39 -2.33 4.22 -5.34
N ALA A 40 -3.19 3.41 -4.73
CA ALA A 40 -2.83 2.56 -3.59
C ALA A 40 -1.77 1.51 -3.99
N LEU A 41 -1.91 0.88 -5.16
CA LEU A 41 -0.93 -0.06 -5.71
C LEU A 41 0.41 0.61 -6.03
N LYS A 42 0.39 1.82 -6.57
CA LYS A 42 1.62 2.60 -6.82
C LYS A 42 2.32 2.93 -5.51
N ASN A 43 1.55 3.32 -4.49
CA ASN A 43 2.10 3.69 -3.20
C ASN A 43 2.72 2.48 -2.48
N ILE A 44 2.06 1.32 -2.42
CA ILE A 44 2.65 0.13 -1.78
C ILE A 44 3.89 -0.40 -2.52
N ARG A 45 3.96 -0.20 -3.84
CA ARG A 45 5.17 -0.51 -4.63
C ARG A 45 6.33 0.42 -4.30
N GLU A 46 6.04 1.69 -4.03
CA GLU A 46 7.06 2.61 -3.50
C GLU A 46 7.38 2.27 -2.04
N ALA A 47 6.46 1.66 -1.29
CA ALA A 47 6.62 1.40 0.15
C ALA A 47 7.73 0.42 0.45
N GLY A 48 7.85 -0.61 -0.38
CA GLY A 48 9.03 -1.47 -0.36
C GLY A 48 10.36 -0.76 -0.65
N ARG A 49 10.36 0.51 -1.10
CA ARG A 49 11.56 1.32 -1.38
C ARG A 49 11.85 2.38 -0.32
N GLY A 50 11.06 2.49 0.75
CA GLY A 50 11.34 3.35 1.90
C GLY A 50 11.00 4.85 1.74
N LYS A 51 10.09 5.22 0.84
CA LYS A 51 9.54 6.59 0.83
C LYS A 51 8.45 6.72 1.90
N GLY A 52 8.29 7.89 2.52
CA GLY A 52 7.18 8.13 3.46
C GLY A 52 5.84 8.14 2.72
N TYR A 53 4.80 7.55 3.31
CA TYR A 53 3.44 7.52 2.73
C TYR A 53 2.54 8.58 3.33
N PRO A 54 1.59 9.12 2.55
CA PRO A 54 0.51 9.88 3.13
C PRO A 54 -0.26 8.97 4.09
N ARG A 55 -0.34 9.37 5.37
CA ARG A 55 -1.24 8.72 6.33
C ARG A 55 -2.67 8.94 5.85
N ASN A 56 -3.51 7.90 5.92
CA ASN A 56 -4.95 8.07 5.71
C ASN A 56 -5.46 9.13 6.71
N PRO A 57 -6.01 10.26 6.26
CA PRO A 57 -6.54 11.27 7.17
C PRO A 57 -7.70 10.76 8.04
N SER A 58 -8.41 9.70 7.62
CA SER A 58 -9.49 9.07 8.39
C SER A 58 -8.97 8.22 9.55
N HIS A 59 -7.77 7.64 9.45
CA HIS A 59 -7.10 6.93 10.54
C HIS A 59 -6.11 7.86 11.28
N ARG A 60 -6.60 9.03 11.71
CA ARG A 60 -5.90 9.88 12.67
C ARG A 60 -6.16 9.34 14.08
N LEU A 61 -5.47 8.26 14.46
CA LEU A 61 -5.20 7.97 15.88
C LEU A 61 -4.17 8.99 16.41
#